data_AF-H2XR09-F1
#
_entry.id   AF-H2XR09-F1
#
_cell.length_a   1.000
_cell.length_b   1.000
_cell.length_c   1.000
_cell.angle_alpha   90.00
_cell.angle_beta   90.00
_cell.angle_gamma   90.00
#
_symmetry.space_group_name_H-M   'P 1'
#
loop_
_entity.id
_entity.type
_entity.pdbx_description
1 polymer ?
#
loop_
_entity_poly.entity_id
_entity_poly.type
_entity_poly.pdbx_seq_one_letter_code
_entity_poly.pdbx_strand_id
1 'polypeptide(L)'
;MREFEYRLFFPSIWKYVDLGHTDTTKLLVPVLLRASVHLKLGLLSLLELLDVSYVQTEAAQHVDGLPWVPQFTTINRIQAILMCIDDVIINLRSSITYIVTYSIILLFSAFDETNTAVSVKAKMVFETLSVASLQVIYKCMEHEFDESVKDRQILLTTFLRLHLVRPNTKAISFSFFSKRMDILSAEAAYYKKLGQNFPFPVGACSQKTLLNNDRLSTKVKQVHRNLHSSLPIINRLASRNGTQKSDDTSANELTLFEEQLNYNTVHQLIYAMCRYMIDCKKEEITSSKFFRVFLHQFQSIFSYSEHMSYFTCTPAVLRSCIGLSTFLLNLPLILDHNMNLGNVILPMVLSLL
;
A
#
# COMPACT_ATOMS: atom_id res chain seq x y z
N MET A 1 3.27 -26.85 -25.75
CA MET A 1 2.00 -27.52 -25.41
C MET A 1 1.48 -27.09 -24.03
N ARG A 2 2.25 -27.21 -22.93
CA ARG A 2 1.80 -26.77 -21.58
C ARG A 2 1.48 -25.28 -21.43
N GLU A 3 2.18 -24.36 -22.10
CA GLU A 3 1.86 -22.91 -22.04
C GLU A 3 0.53 -22.53 -22.70
N PHE A 4 0.08 -23.30 -23.70
CA PHE A 4 -1.14 -23.00 -24.46
C PHE A 4 -2.40 -23.34 -23.67
N GLU A 5 -2.35 -24.40 -22.86
CA GLU A 5 -3.46 -24.82 -22.00
C GLU A 5 -3.74 -23.80 -20.88
N TYR A 6 -2.69 -23.20 -20.30
CA TYR A 6 -2.85 -22.20 -19.24
C TYR A 6 -3.46 -20.89 -19.73
N ARG A 7 -3.14 -20.46 -20.97
CA ARG A 7 -3.72 -19.26 -21.59
C ARG A 7 -5.22 -19.40 -21.86
N LEU A 8 -5.73 -20.63 -21.99
CA LEU A 8 -7.15 -20.87 -22.24
C LEU A 8 -7.95 -21.17 -20.97
N PHE A 9 -7.32 -21.72 -19.92
CA PHE A 9 -7.99 -22.08 -18.68
C PHE A 9 -8.69 -20.87 -18.02
N PHE A 10 -7.93 -19.81 -17.73
CA PHE A 10 -8.49 -18.63 -17.06
C PHE A 10 -9.58 -17.96 -17.91
N PRO A 11 -9.36 -17.62 -19.20
CA PRO A 11 -10.41 -17.00 -20.01
C PRO A 11 -11.66 -17.87 -20.18
N SER A 12 -11.51 -19.19 -20.35
CA SER A 12 -12.66 -20.09 -20.52
C SER A 12 -13.55 -20.13 -19.29
N ILE A 13 -12.98 -20.20 -18.09
CA ILE A 13 -13.75 -20.17 -16.84
C ILE A 13 -14.33 -18.76 -16.61
N TRP A 14 -13.56 -17.72 -16.92
CA TRP A 14 -13.98 -16.35 -16.70
C TRP A 14 -15.20 -15.95 -17.54
N LYS A 15 -15.36 -16.52 -18.74
CA LYS A 15 -16.59 -16.36 -19.55
C LYS A 15 -17.85 -16.71 -18.78
N TYR A 16 -17.82 -17.72 -17.90
CA TYR A 16 -18.97 -18.11 -17.09
C TYR A 16 -19.19 -17.16 -15.89
N VAL A 17 -18.11 -16.56 -15.36
CA VAL A 17 -18.19 -15.51 -14.34
C VAL A 17 -18.81 -14.24 -14.93
N ASP A 18 -18.44 -13.89 -16.16
CA ASP A 18 -18.94 -12.72 -16.87
C ASP A 18 -20.46 -12.81 -17.18
N LEU A 19 -21.08 -14.00 -17.10
CA LEU A 19 -22.54 -14.18 -17.21
C LEU A 19 -23.31 -13.57 -16.01
N GLY A 20 -22.63 -13.26 -14.89
CA GLY A 20 -23.22 -12.52 -13.78
C GLY A 20 -24.10 -13.33 -12.81
N HIS A 21 -24.18 -14.66 -12.96
CA HIS A 21 -24.90 -15.51 -12.01
C HIS A 21 -24.17 -15.60 -10.67
N THR A 22 -24.82 -15.17 -9.58
CA THR A 22 -24.21 -15.04 -8.25
C THR A 22 -23.60 -16.35 -7.74
N ASP A 23 -24.31 -17.48 -7.89
CA ASP A 23 -23.85 -18.77 -7.38
C ASP A 23 -22.64 -19.31 -8.15
N THR A 24 -22.67 -19.17 -9.47
CA THR A 24 -21.56 -19.51 -10.36
C THR A 24 -20.33 -18.69 -10.01
N THR A 25 -20.48 -17.38 -9.81
CA THR A 25 -19.39 -16.48 -9.42
C THR A 25 -18.78 -16.86 -8.07
N LYS A 26 -19.62 -17.11 -7.06
CA LYS A 26 -19.17 -17.53 -5.72
C LYS A 26 -18.42 -18.86 -5.73
N LEU A 27 -18.72 -19.75 -6.67
CA LEU A 27 -18.01 -21.02 -6.83
C LEU A 27 -16.71 -20.87 -7.62
N LEU A 28 -16.75 -20.18 -8.76
CA LEU A 28 -15.64 -20.15 -9.72
C LEU A 28 -14.52 -19.19 -9.31
N VAL A 29 -14.83 -18.04 -8.71
CA VAL A 29 -13.81 -17.06 -8.31
C VAL A 29 -12.80 -17.64 -7.30
N PRO A 30 -13.22 -18.31 -6.21
CA PRO A 30 -12.27 -18.98 -5.31
C PRO A 30 -11.41 -20.04 -6.00
N VAL A 31 -11.96 -20.78 -6.95
CA VAL A 31 -11.21 -21.78 -7.74
C VAL A 31 -10.15 -21.10 -8.60
N LEU A 32 -10.48 -19.99 -9.26
CA LEU A 32 -9.55 -19.20 -10.06
C LEU A 32 -8.44 -18.60 -9.21
N LEU A 33 -8.77 -18.06 -8.03
CA LEU A 33 -7.77 -17.52 -7.09
C LEU A 33 -6.82 -18.61 -6.60
N ARG A 34 -7.32 -19.80 -6.25
CA ARG A 34 -6.47 -20.93 -5.85
C ARG A 34 -5.62 -21.44 -7.02
N ALA A 35 -6.20 -21.54 -8.21
CA ALA A 35 -5.46 -21.93 -9.40
C ALA A 35 -4.31 -20.94 -9.70
N SER A 36 -4.49 -19.65 -9.40
CA SER A 36 -3.43 -18.64 -9.58
C SER A 36 -2.14 -18.96 -8.80
N VAL A 37 -2.26 -19.63 -7.65
CA VAL A 37 -1.13 -20.02 -6.79
C VAL A 37 -0.45 -21.30 -7.30
N HIS A 38 -1.24 -22.26 -7.76
CA HIS A 38 -0.73 -23.59 -8.12
C HIS A 38 -0.20 -23.68 -9.56
N LEU A 39 -0.65 -22.78 -10.44
CA LEU A 39 -0.25 -22.76 -11.85
C LEU A 39 0.96 -21.84 -12.06
N LYS A 40 1.96 -22.32 -12.81
CA LYS A 40 3.25 -21.65 -13.05
C LYS A 40 3.15 -20.22 -13.62
N LEU A 41 2.04 -19.87 -14.26
CA LEU A 41 1.74 -18.53 -14.80
C LEU A 41 0.36 -18.01 -14.37
N GLY A 42 -0.29 -18.66 -13.40
CA GLY A 42 -1.68 -18.39 -13.07
C GLY A 42 -1.93 -16.97 -12.56
N LEU A 43 -1.00 -16.43 -11.76
CA LEU A 43 -1.00 -15.03 -11.35
C LEU A 43 -1.00 -14.09 -12.56
N LEU A 44 -0.07 -14.26 -13.49
CA LEU A 44 0.05 -13.38 -14.66
C LEU A 44 -1.17 -13.47 -15.58
N SER A 45 -1.69 -14.69 -15.82
CA SER A 45 -2.89 -14.87 -16.65
C SER A 45 -4.14 -14.20 -16.06
N LEU A 46 -4.29 -14.22 -14.74
CA LEU A 46 -5.42 -13.55 -14.08
C LEU A 46 -5.24 -12.01 -14.12
N LEU A 47 -4.02 -11.52 -13.91
CA LEU A 47 -3.73 -10.09 -14.01
C LEU A 47 -3.94 -9.57 -15.44
N GLU A 48 -3.51 -10.32 -16.46
CA GLU A 48 -3.77 -9.98 -17.86
C GLU A 48 -5.27 -9.84 -18.13
N LEU A 49 -6.12 -10.70 -17.57
CA LEU A 49 -7.57 -10.57 -17.68
C LEU A 49 -8.15 -9.30 -17.04
N LEU A 50 -7.48 -8.73 -16.03
CA LEU A 50 -7.84 -7.45 -15.43
C LEU A 50 -7.27 -6.27 -16.24
N ASP A 51 -6.13 -6.45 -16.90
CA ASP A 51 -5.42 -5.44 -17.67
C ASP A 51 -6.00 -5.23 -19.09
N VAL A 52 -6.65 -6.25 -19.66
CA VAL A 52 -7.18 -6.30 -21.04
C VAL A 52 -8.04 -5.08 -21.44
N SER A 53 -8.66 -4.38 -20.49
CA SER A 53 -9.51 -3.22 -20.78
C SER A 53 -8.80 -1.92 -21.12
N TYR A 54 -7.49 -1.79 -20.88
CA TYR A 54 -6.75 -0.53 -21.05
C TYR A 54 -5.75 -0.53 -22.20
N VAL A 55 -5.36 -1.71 -22.70
CA VAL A 55 -4.45 -1.84 -23.86
C VAL A 55 -5.21 -1.69 -25.19
N GLN A 56 -6.53 -1.94 -25.20
CA GLN A 56 -7.35 -1.92 -26.41
C GLN A 56 -7.84 -0.52 -26.83
N THR A 57 -7.60 0.52 -26.04
CA THR A 57 -8.01 1.90 -26.39
C THR A 57 -7.19 2.51 -27.53
N GLU A 58 -6.00 2.00 -27.83
CA GLU A 58 -5.20 2.49 -28.98
C GLU A 58 -5.37 1.64 -30.25
N ALA A 59 -5.65 0.34 -30.11
CA ALA A 59 -5.79 -0.57 -31.25
C ALA A 59 -7.23 -0.64 -31.83
N ALA A 60 -8.25 -0.27 -31.05
CA ALA A 60 -9.66 -0.41 -31.44
C ALA A 60 -10.31 0.92 -31.89
N GLN A 61 -9.59 1.77 -32.64
CA GLN A 61 -10.24 2.83 -33.43
C GLN A 61 -11.16 2.28 -34.54
N HIS A 62 -11.24 0.95 -34.71
CA HIS A 62 -12.15 0.32 -35.65
C HIS A 62 -12.99 -0.77 -34.97
N VAL A 63 -14.29 -0.72 -35.28
CA VAL A 63 -15.37 -1.69 -35.03
C VAL A 63 -16.24 -1.42 -33.78
N ASP A 64 -17.26 -0.58 -33.99
CA ASP A 64 -18.62 -0.60 -33.42
C ASP A 64 -18.87 -0.68 -31.89
N GLY A 65 -17.84 -0.66 -31.05
CA GLY A 65 -17.95 -0.68 -29.59
C GLY A 65 -17.78 0.69 -28.93
N LEU A 66 -18.62 1.01 -27.93
CA LEU A 66 -18.39 2.18 -27.08
C LEU A 66 -17.07 2.00 -26.28
N PRO A 67 -16.23 3.05 -26.18
CA PRO A 67 -14.85 2.94 -25.65
C PRO A 67 -14.76 2.51 -24.18
N TRP A 68 -15.86 2.61 -23.43
CA TRP A 68 -15.91 2.33 -21.99
C TRP A 68 -16.38 0.90 -21.64
N VAL A 69 -16.86 0.13 -22.62
CA VAL A 69 -17.38 -1.23 -22.39
C VAL A 69 -16.31 -2.16 -21.81
N PRO A 70 -15.05 -2.17 -22.28
CA PRO A 70 -14.00 -2.99 -21.66
C PRO A 70 -13.75 -2.61 -20.20
N GLN A 71 -13.82 -1.33 -19.85
CA GLN A 71 -13.62 -0.84 -18.48
C GLN A 71 -14.73 -1.32 -17.55
N PHE A 72 -15.98 -1.35 -18.03
CA PHE A 72 -17.10 -1.93 -17.29
C PHE A 72 -16.93 -3.42 -17.03
N THR A 73 -16.47 -4.17 -18.04
CA THR A 73 -16.15 -5.59 -17.88
C THR A 73 -15.11 -5.75 -16.78
N THR A 74 -13.99 -5.03 -16.83
CA THR A 74 -12.96 -5.10 -15.79
C THR A 74 -13.49 -4.74 -14.40
N ILE A 75 -14.31 -3.69 -14.27
CA ILE A 75 -14.92 -3.35 -12.97
C ILE A 75 -15.83 -4.47 -12.45
N ASN A 76 -16.59 -5.15 -13.32
CA ASN A 76 -17.40 -6.31 -12.93
C ASN A 76 -16.53 -7.50 -12.51
N ARG A 77 -15.38 -7.72 -13.16
CA ARG A 77 -14.41 -8.75 -12.76
C ARG A 77 -13.79 -8.45 -11.40
N ILE A 78 -13.40 -7.19 -11.17
CA ILE A 78 -12.92 -6.70 -9.88
C ILE A 78 -13.99 -6.89 -8.81
N GLN A 79 -15.24 -6.52 -9.11
CA GLN A 79 -16.37 -6.73 -8.20
C GLN A 79 -16.50 -8.21 -7.82
N ALA A 80 -16.46 -9.12 -8.79
CA ALA A 80 -16.55 -10.55 -8.55
C ALA A 80 -15.43 -11.06 -7.63
N ILE A 81 -14.19 -10.60 -7.83
CA ILE A 81 -13.05 -10.93 -6.97
C ILE A 81 -13.29 -10.39 -5.55
N LEU A 82 -13.52 -9.08 -5.41
CA LEU A 82 -13.61 -8.41 -4.10
C LEU A 82 -14.83 -8.84 -3.26
N MET A 83 -15.89 -9.36 -3.89
CA MET A 83 -17.06 -9.87 -3.17
C MET A 83 -16.92 -11.33 -2.73
N CYS A 84 -16.05 -12.12 -3.37
CA CYS A 84 -15.89 -13.55 -3.08
C CYS A 84 -14.68 -13.88 -2.20
N ILE A 85 -13.96 -12.86 -1.72
CA ILE A 85 -12.80 -13.05 -0.84
C ILE A 85 -13.24 -13.27 0.61
N ASP A 86 -12.59 -14.23 1.25
CA ASP A 86 -12.63 -14.48 2.68
C ASP A 86 -11.22 -14.82 3.21
N ASP A 87 -11.08 -14.88 4.54
CA ASP A 87 -9.80 -15.21 5.18
C ASP A 87 -9.30 -16.63 4.81
N VAL A 88 -10.21 -17.56 4.50
CA VAL A 88 -9.89 -18.97 4.19
C VAL A 88 -9.25 -19.10 2.80
N ILE A 89 -9.78 -18.38 1.83
CA ILE A 89 -9.31 -18.36 0.44
C ILE A 89 -7.94 -17.69 0.36
N ILE A 90 -7.78 -16.57 1.06
CA ILE A 90 -6.53 -15.82 0.98
C ILE A 90 -5.40 -16.56 1.66
N ASN A 91 -5.60 -17.06 2.89
CA ASN A 91 -4.57 -17.75 3.69
C ASN A 91 -3.17 -17.10 3.58
N LEU A 92 -3.16 -15.75 3.45
CA LEU A 92 -2.02 -14.88 3.17
C LEU A 92 -1.02 -15.41 2.12
N ARG A 93 -1.52 -16.03 1.05
CA ARG A 93 -0.71 -16.44 -0.11
C ARG A 93 -0.38 -15.20 -0.95
N SER A 94 0.91 -14.96 -1.17
CA SER A 94 1.41 -13.74 -1.85
C SER A 94 0.73 -13.47 -3.20
N SER A 95 0.48 -14.50 -4.02
CA SER A 95 -0.22 -14.30 -5.31
C SER A 95 -1.66 -13.80 -5.16
N ILE A 96 -2.41 -14.32 -4.18
CA ILE A 96 -3.82 -13.92 -3.96
C ILE A 96 -3.87 -12.54 -3.32
N THR A 97 -3.01 -12.27 -2.33
CA THR A 97 -2.92 -10.94 -1.70
C THR A 97 -2.55 -9.87 -2.73
N TYR A 98 -1.66 -10.19 -3.67
CA TYR A 98 -1.34 -9.32 -4.80
C TYR A 98 -2.55 -9.06 -5.70
N ILE A 99 -3.26 -10.10 -6.14
CA ILE A 99 -4.43 -9.94 -7.03
C ILE A 99 -5.50 -9.07 -6.37
N VAL A 100 -5.81 -9.31 -5.10
CA VAL A 100 -6.81 -8.54 -4.35
C VAL A 100 -6.37 -7.09 -4.19
N THR A 101 -5.11 -6.87 -3.82
CA THR A 101 -4.53 -5.53 -3.66
C THR A 101 -4.50 -4.77 -4.98
N TYR A 102 -4.13 -5.43 -6.07
CA TYR A 102 -4.16 -4.86 -7.40
C TYR A 102 -5.60 -4.50 -7.83
N SER A 103 -6.55 -5.38 -7.56
CA SER A 103 -7.98 -5.17 -7.87
C SER A 103 -8.56 -3.93 -7.18
N ILE A 104 -8.25 -3.72 -5.89
CA ILE A 104 -8.72 -2.53 -5.18
C ILE A 104 -8.03 -1.26 -5.67
N ILE A 105 -6.73 -1.32 -6.02
CA ILE A 105 -6.02 -0.18 -6.60
C ILE A 105 -6.63 0.21 -7.96
N LEU A 106 -6.91 -0.77 -8.83
CA LEU A 106 -7.57 -0.53 -10.10
C LEU A 106 -8.98 0.05 -9.92
N LEU A 107 -9.74 -0.42 -8.92
CA LEU A 107 -11.04 0.14 -8.61
C LEU A 107 -10.94 1.63 -8.23
N PHE A 108 -9.95 2.01 -7.42
CA PHE A 108 -9.70 3.41 -7.07
C PHE A 108 -9.18 4.24 -8.25
N SER A 109 -8.38 3.67 -9.15
CA SER A 109 -8.06 4.33 -10.42
C SER A 109 -9.32 4.62 -11.23
N ALA A 110 -10.29 3.70 -11.25
CA ALA A 110 -11.57 3.90 -11.92
C ALA A 110 -12.45 5.00 -11.29
N PHE A 111 -12.21 5.38 -10.02
CA PHE A 111 -12.94 6.51 -9.40
C PHE A 111 -12.63 7.84 -10.06
N ASP A 112 -11.39 7.98 -10.56
CA ASP A 112 -10.85 9.23 -11.07
C ASP A 112 -10.90 9.31 -12.61
N GLU A 113 -11.52 8.32 -13.27
CA GLU A 113 -11.70 8.30 -14.73
C GLU A 113 -12.60 9.45 -15.19
N THR A 114 -12.29 10.03 -16.36
CA THR A 114 -13.06 11.13 -16.96
C THR A 114 -14.48 10.71 -17.36
N ASN A 115 -14.66 9.43 -17.69
CA ASN A 115 -15.96 8.89 -18.02
C ASN A 115 -16.80 8.70 -16.74
N THR A 116 -17.88 9.48 -16.64
CA THR A 116 -18.78 9.48 -15.48
C THR A 116 -19.44 8.13 -15.23
N ALA A 117 -19.78 7.37 -16.27
CA ALA A 117 -20.40 6.05 -16.12
C ALA A 117 -19.45 5.06 -15.43
N VAL A 118 -18.17 5.07 -15.81
CA VAL A 118 -17.12 4.22 -15.23
C VAL A 118 -16.88 4.60 -13.77
N SER A 119 -16.74 5.90 -13.48
CA SER A 119 -16.54 6.41 -12.12
C SER A 119 -17.73 6.08 -11.20
N VAL A 120 -18.97 6.29 -11.66
CA VAL A 120 -20.18 5.97 -10.88
C VAL A 120 -20.28 4.47 -10.62
N LYS A 121 -20.04 3.63 -11.64
CA LYS A 121 -20.05 2.17 -11.48
C LYS A 121 -19.00 1.71 -10.47
N ALA A 122 -17.77 2.22 -10.55
CA ALA A 122 -16.72 1.88 -9.61
C ALA A 122 -17.09 2.24 -8.16
N LYS A 123 -17.65 3.44 -7.94
CA LYS A 123 -18.15 3.89 -6.63
C LYS A 123 -19.27 3.00 -6.10
N MET A 124 -20.24 2.65 -6.95
CA MET A 124 -21.32 1.72 -6.58
C MET A 124 -20.76 0.35 -6.16
N VAL A 125 -19.81 -0.20 -6.93
CA VAL A 125 -19.15 -1.47 -6.58
C VAL A 125 -18.51 -1.38 -5.20
N PHE A 126 -17.74 -0.32 -4.94
CA PHE A 126 -17.09 -0.11 -3.66
C PHE A 126 -18.11 0.03 -2.51
N GLU A 127 -19.22 0.74 -2.71
CA GLU A 127 -20.27 0.91 -1.70
C GLU A 127 -20.93 -0.40 -1.30
N THR A 128 -21.01 -1.38 -2.23
CA THR A 128 -21.59 -2.70 -1.96
C THR A 128 -20.67 -3.65 -1.19
N LEU A 129 -19.38 -3.32 -1.04
CA LEU A 129 -18.44 -4.19 -0.32
C LEU A 129 -18.79 -4.27 1.17
N SER A 130 -18.85 -5.50 1.68
CA SER A 130 -19.12 -5.75 3.10
C SER A 130 -17.94 -5.32 3.97
N VAL A 131 -18.22 -5.02 5.25
CA VAL A 131 -17.15 -4.71 6.23
C VAL A 131 -16.16 -5.87 6.35
N ALA A 132 -16.63 -7.13 6.28
CA ALA A 132 -15.77 -8.31 6.33
C ALA A 132 -14.82 -8.37 5.13
N SER A 133 -15.33 -8.17 3.92
CA SER A 133 -14.52 -8.10 2.69
C SER A 133 -13.48 -6.97 2.77
N LEU A 134 -13.87 -5.81 3.31
CA LEU A 134 -12.92 -4.70 3.52
C LEU A 134 -11.81 -5.04 4.51
N GLN A 135 -12.12 -5.72 5.64
CA GLN A 135 -11.09 -6.19 6.58
C GLN A 135 -10.08 -7.13 5.91
N VAL A 136 -10.58 -8.03 5.07
CA VAL A 136 -9.76 -8.96 4.30
C VAL A 136 -8.88 -8.22 3.28
N ILE A 137 -9.43 -7.21 2.58
CA ILE A 137 -8.67 -6.35 1.66
C ILE A 137 -7.55 -5.62 2.41
N TYR A 138 -7.82 -5.07 3.60
CA TYR A 138 -6.79 -4.40 4.41
C TYR A 138 -5.65 -5.34 4.79
N LYS A 139 -5.95 -6.58 5.19
CA LYS A 139 -4.92 -7.59 5.48
C LYS A 139 -4.07 -7.91 4.25
N CYS A 140 -4.68 -8.01 3.06
CA CYS A 140 -3.94 -8.20 1.80
C CYS A 140 -3.02 -7.02 1.51
N MET A 141 -3.52 -5.79 1.60
CA MET A 141 -2.71 -4.59 1.37
C MET A 141 -1.58 -4.45 2.39
N GLU A 142 -1.83 -4.84 3.65
CA GLU A 142 -0.82 -4.86 4.69
C GLU A 142 0.29 -5.85 4.38
N HIS A 143 -0.06 -7.05 3.90
CA HIS A 143 0.90 -8.04 3.45
C HIS A 143 1.74 -7.52 2.27
N GLU A 144 1.11 -6.93 1.25
CA GLU A 144 1.83 -6.39 0.09
C GLU A 144 2.76 -5.22 0.44
N PHE A 145 2.40 -4.41 1.45
CA PHE A 145 3.27 -3.33 1.94
C PHE A 145 4.59 -3.87 2.51
N ASP A 146 4.53 -5.01 3.19
CA ASP A 146 5.70 -5.64 3.79
C ASP A 146 6.56 -6.35 2.75
N GLU A 147 5.95 -6.88 1.69
CA GLU A 147 6.63 -7.69 0.68
C GLU A 147 7.25 -6.89 -0.48
N SER A 148 6.76 -5.68 -0.80
CA SER A 148 7.22 -4.87 -1.95
C SER A 148 7.50 -3.41 -1.58
N VAL A 149 8.78 -3.02 -1.50
CA VAL A 149 9.19 -1.61 -1.25
C VAL A 149 8.66 -0.66 -2.33
N LYS A 150 8.70 -1.10 -3.60
CA LYS A 150 8.31 -0.30 -4.78
C LYS A 150 6.84 0.12 -4.75
N ASP A 151 5.98 -0.70 -4.15
CA ASP A 151 4.54 -0.47 -4.12
C ASP A 151 4.08 0.27 -2.85
N ARG A 152 4.94 0.49 -1.86
CA ARG A 152 4.56 1.11 -0.58
C ARG A 152 3.89 2.46 -0.74
N GLN A 153 4.36 3.29 -1.67
CA GLN A 153 3.78 4.60 -1.92
C GLN A 153 2.32 4.49 -2.39
N ILE A 154 2.06 3.67 -3.42
CA ILE A 154 0.70 3.50 -3.94
C ILE A 154 -0.21 2.85 -2.90
N LEU A 155 0.30 1.88 -2.13
CA LEU A 155 -0.44 1.25 -1.04
C LEU A 155 -0.84 2.26 0.03
N LEU A 156 0.06 3.13 0.47
CA LEU A 156 -0.24 4.17 1.46
C LEU A 156 -1.28 5.17 0.94
N THR A 157 -1.18 5.57 -0.33
CA THR A 157 -2.19 6.41 -0.97
C THR A 157 -3.55 5.69 -0.97
N THR A 158 -3.60 4.41 -1.33
CA THR A 158 -4.85 3.64 -1.34
C THR A 158 -5.42 3.41 0.06
N PHE A 159 -4.59 3.15 1.07
CA PHE A 159 -5.01 3.08 2.48
C PHE A 159 -5.68 4.39 2.92
N LEU A 160 -5.07 5.53 2.59
CA LEU A 160 -5.63 6.83 2.93
C LEU A 160 -6.96 7.08 2.22
N ARG A 161 -7.07 6.76 0.93
CA ARG A 161 -8.33 6.86 0.18
C ARG A 161 -9.42 5.98 0.79
N LEU A 162 -9.10 4.75 1.16
CA LEU A 162 -10.02 3.85 1.86
C LEU A 162 -10.49 4.43 3.19
N HIS A 163 -9.57 4.98 3.98
CA HIS A 163 -9.89 5.64 5.24
C HIS A 163 -10.87 6.81 5.05
N LEU A 164 -10.64 7.64 4.02
CA LEU A 164 -11.49 8.79 3.74
C LEU A 164 -12.89 8.41 3.24
N VAL A 165 -13.01 7.36 2.40
CA VAL A 165 -14.31 6.94 1.85
C VAL A 165 -15.11 6.06 2.84
N ARG A 166 -14.43 5.24 3.66
CA ARG A 166 -15.07 4.32 4.63
C ARG A 166 -14.39 4.37 6.02
N PRO A 167 -14.49 5.50 6.75
CA PRO A 167 -13.77 5.70 8.02
C PRO A 167 -14.15 4.69 9.10
N ASN A 168 -15.40 4.19 9.10
CA ASN A 168 -15.90 3.24 10.09
C ASN A 168 -15.22 1.86 10.06
N THR A 169 -14.51 1.53 8.98
CA THR A 169 -13.83 0.23 8.86
C THR A 169 -12.44 0.20 9.48
N LYS A 170 -11.97 1.31 10.07
CA LYS A 170 -10.65 1.44 10.70
C LYS A 170 -9.51 0.88 9.83
N ALA A 171 -9.52 1.23 8.54
CA ALA A 171 -8.48 0.88 7.56
C ALA A 171 -7.05 1.15 8.06
N ILE A 172 -6.92 2.25 8.78
CA ILE A 172 -5.68 2.76 9.36
C ILE A 172 -5.87 2.82 10.87
N SER A 173 -4.83 2.45 11.62
CA SER A 173 -4.80 2.52 13.08
C SER A 173 -3.39 2.86 13.58
N PHE A 174 -3.26 3.24 14.85
CA PHE A 174 -1.93 3.39 15.46
C PHE A 174 -1.10 2.11 15.40
N SER A 175 -1.73 0.95 15.53
CA SER A 175 -1.04 -0.34 15.43
C SER A 175 -0.47 -0.59 14.03
N PHE A 176 -1.16 -0.12 12.98
CA PHE A 176 -0.65 -0.13 11.61
C PHE A 176 0.60 0.72 11.50
N PHE A 177 0.54 1.98 11.92
CA PHE A 177 1.69 2.89 11.84
C PHE A 177 2.89 2.41 12.67
N SER A 178 2.65 1.91 13.88
CA SER A 178 3.72 1.41 14.76
C SER A 178 4.50 0.29 14.07
N LYS A 179 3.79 -0.73 13.56
CA LYS A 179 4.42 -1.85 12.86
C LYS A 179 5.22 -1.40 11.63
N ARG A 180 4.69 -0.45 10.84
CA ARG A 180 5.39 0.05 9.64
C ARG A 180 6.64 0.84 9.99
N MET A 181 6.59 1.66 11.03
CA MET A 181 7.76 2.39 11.51
C MET A 181 8.83 1.45 12.07
N ASP A 182 8.43 0.39 12.78
CA ASP A 182 9.38 -0.62 13.27
C ASP A 182 10.11 -1.29 12.09
N ILE A 183 9.39 -1.64 11.02
CA ILE A 183 9.98 -2.21 9.79
C ILE A 183 10.94 -1.21 9.13
N LEU A 184 10.51 0.04 8.91
CA LEU A 184 11.36 1.06 8.30
C LEU A 184 12.60 1.38 9.16
N SER A 185 12.48 1.31 10.49
CA SER A 185 13.62 1.49 11.39
C SER A 185 14.64 0.37 11.27
N ALA A 186 14.18 -0.88 11.09
CA ALA A 186 15.03 -2.03 10.86
C ALA A 186 15.73 -1.95 9.48
N GLU A 187 15.02 -1.46 8.46
CA GLU A 187 15.58 -1.17 7.14
C GLU A 187 16.62 -0.03 7.20
N ALA A 188 16.33 1.06 7.90
CA ALA A 188 17.26 2.17 8.11
C ALA A 188 18.59 1.67 8.70
N ALA A 189 18.51 0.79 9.71
CA ALA A 189 19.67 0.16 10.32
C ALA A 189 20.43 -0.77 9.34
N TYR A 190 19.73 -1.42 8.42
CA TYR A 190 20.33 -2.24 7.37
C TYR A 190 21.05 -1.39 6.31
N TYR A 191 20.41 -0.35 5.78
CA TYR A 191 21.01 0.57 4.80
C TYR A 191 22.24 1.29 5.36
N LYS A 192 22.20 1.69 6.63
CA LYS A 192 23.37 2.26 7.32
C LYS A 192 24.57 1.31 7.35
N LYS A 193 24.35 -0.01 7.51
CA LYS A 193 25.44 -1.02 7.42
C LYS A 193 26.04 -1.12 6.03
N LEU A 194 25.26 -0.81 4.99
CA LEU A 194 25.70 -0.77 3.59
C LEU A 194 26.38 0.56 3.23
N GLY A 195 26.44 1.53 4.15
CA GLY A 195 26.94 2.87 3.86
C GLY A 195 25.99 3.73 3.01
N GLN A 196 24.73 3.32 2.89
CA GLN A 196 23.69 4.05 2.15
C GLN A 196 22.91 5.00 3.07
N ASN A 197 22.33 6.04 2.49
CA ASN A 197 21.54 7.01 3.24
C ASN A 197 20.12 6.50 3.48
N PHE A 198 19.48 7.01 4.53
CA PHE A 198 18.08 6.73 4.83
C PHE A 198 17.34 8.03 5.22
N PRO A 199 16.02 8.14 4.98
CA PRO A 199 15.28 9.40 5.16
C PRO A 199 15.19 9.95 6.59
N PHE A 200 15.67 9.20 7.58
CA PHE A 200 15.75 9.64 8.97
C PHE A 200 16.99 9.08 9.66
N PRO A 201 17.51 9.77 10.68
CA PRO A 201 18.72 9.34 11.38
C PRO A 201 18.48 8.06 12.18
N VAL A 202 19.34 7.06 11.99
CA VAL A 202 19.39 5.89 12.87
C VAL A 202 20.04 6.33 14.19
N GLY A 203 19.21 6.71 15.16
CA GLY A 203 19.62 7.12 16.50
C GLY A 203 20.25 6.00 17.32
N ALA A 204 20.92 6.36 18.42
CA ALA A 204 21.56 5.41 19.33
C ALA A 204 20.55 4.44 20.00
N CYS A 205 19.27 4.80 20.11
CA CYS A 205 18.25 3.95 20.72
C CYS A 205 17.83 2.75 19.83
N SER A 206 18.01 2.87 18.51
CA SER A 206 17.81 1.77 17.55
C SER A 206 18.92 0.71 17.63
N GLN A 207 19.98 0.94 18.42
CA GLN A 207 21.08 -0.02 18.57
C GLN A 207 20.71 -1.24 19.40
N LYS A 208 19.68 -1.17 20.27
CA LYS A 208 19.19 -2.37 20.97
C LYS A 208 18.60 -3.40 19.99
N THR A 209 18.05 -2.95 18.87
CA THR A 209 17.55 -3.81 17.80
C THR A 209 18.69 -4.37 16.94
N LEU A 210 19.89 -3.77 16.92
CA LEU A 210 21.02 -4.25 16.12
C LEU A 210 21.59 -5.61 16.58
N LEU A 211 21.37 -5.98 17.85
CA LEU A 211 22.03 -7.14 18.47
C LEU A 211 21.31 -8.48 18.27
N ASN A 212 20.05 -8.50 17.80
CA ASN A 212 19.23 -9.73 17.65
C ASN A 212 18.80 -10.05 16.20
N ASN A 213 19.40 -9.42 15.18
CA ASN A 213 18.74 -9.21 13.89
C ASN A 213 19.23 -10.02 12.68
N ASP A 214 19.83 -11.21 12.85
CA ASP A 214 20.11 -12.05 11.67
C ASP A 214 18.83 -12.40 10.91
N ARG A 215 17.74 -12.74 11.62
CA ARG A 215 16.41 -12.99 11.04
C ARG A 215 15.76 -11.76 10.39
N LEU A 216 16.02 -10.56 10.93
CA LEU A 216 15.48 -9.32 10.38
C LEU A 216 16.28 -8.87 9.15
N SER A 217 17.60 -9.07 9.14
CA SER A 217 18.43 -8.85 7.96
C SER A 217 18.08 -9.80 6.81
N THR A 218 17.74 -11.07 7.09
CA THR A 218 17.27 -12.01 6.07
C THR A 218 15.92 -11.61 5.50
N LYS A 219 15.00 -11.10 6.35
CA LYS A 219 13.70 -10.59 5.91
C LYS A 219 13.84 -9.35 5.04
N VAL A 220 14.65 -8.36 5.45
CA VAL A 220 14.93 -7.18 4.62
C VAL A 220 15.55 -7.57 3.28
N LYS A 221 16.51 -8.49 3.27
CA LYS A 221 17.09 -9.03 2.03
C LYS A 221 16.09 -9.83 1.18
N GLN A 222 15.04 -10.38 1.78
CA GLN A 222 14.00 -11.14 1.10
C GLN A 222 13.00 -10.20 0.43
N VAL A 223 12.56 -9.13 1.11
CA VAL A 223 11.69 -8.09 0.55
C VAL A 223 12.27 -7.51 -0.75
N HIS A 224 13.58 -7.29 -0.80
CA HIS A 224 14.25 -6.81 -2.02
C HIS A 224 14.29 -7.86 -3.16
N ARG A 225 14.31 -9.15 -2.82
CA ARG A 225 14.45 -10.28 -3.76
C ARG A 225 13.13 -10.98 -4.12
N ASN A 226 12.02 -10.60 -3.52
CA ASN A 226 10.74 -11.29 -3.67
C ASN A 226 10.17 -11.18 -5.09
N LEU A 227 9.39 -12.17 -5.52
CA LEU A 227 8.73 -12.21 -6.83
C LEU A 227 7.92 -10.93 -7.14
N HIS A 228 7.39 -10.27 -6.10
CA HIS A 228 6.63 -9.02 -6.20
C HIS A 228 7.51 -7.80 -6.52
N SER A 229 8.80 -7.83 -6.14
CA SER A 229 9.77 -6.80 -6.54
C SER A 229 10.09 -6.85 -8.03
N SER A 230 9.89 -8.02 -8.67
CA SER A 230 10.04 -8.24 -10.12
C SER A 230 8.80 -7.87 -10.95
N LEU A 231 7.63 -7.72 -10.31
CA LEU A 231 6.39 -7.35 -10.98
C LEU A 231 5.57 -6.34 -10.14
N PRO A 232 6.12 -5.16 -9.84
CA PRO A 232 5.47 -4.22 -8.94
C PRO A 232 4.21 -3.63 -9.58
N ILE A 233 3.21 -3.37 -8.76
CA ILE A 233 1.92 -2.80 -9.16
C ILE A 233 2.12 -1.48 -9.89
N ILE A 234 3.02 -0.64 -9.39
CA ILE A 234 3.32 0.66 -9.98
C ILE A 234 3.80 0.55 -11.44
N ASN A 235 4.61 -0.47 -11.77
CA ASN A 235 5.09 -0.65 -13.15
C ASN A 235 3.98 -1.12 -14.08
N ARG A 236 3.04 -1.94 -13.61
CA ARG A 236 1.87 -2.33 -14.40
C ARG A 236 0.97 -1.13 -14.69
N LEU A 237 0.76 -0.26 -13.71
CA LEU A 237 0.01 0.99 -13.91
C LEU A 237 0.76 1.97 -14.83
N ALA A 238 2.09 2.04 -14.76
CA ALA A 238 2.88 2.86 -15.68
C ALA A 238 2.82 2.33 -17.13
N SER A 239 2.94 1.01 -17.31
CA SER A 239 2.75 0.35 -18.60
C SER A 239 1.36 0.61 -19.20
N ARG A 240 0.34 0.78 -18.34
CA ARG A 240 -1.03 1.17 -18.75
C ARG A 240 -1.10 2.58 -19.33
N ASN A 241 -0.26 3.50 -18.85
CA ASN A 241 -0.27 4.91 -19.20
C ASN A 241 0.78 5.29 -20.26
N GLY A 242 1.39 4.31 -20.93
CA GLY A 242 2.35 4.52 -22.02
C GLY A 242 3.75 4.97 -21.61
N THR A 243 4.08 4.98 -20.31
CA THR A 243 5.40 5.41 -19.82
C THR A 243 6.36 4.23 -19.72
N GLN A 244 6.95 3.81 -20.85
CA GLN A 244 8.09 2.89 -20.82
C GLN A 244 9.39 3.67 -20.57
N LYS A 245 10.12 3.33 -19.50
CA LYS A 245 11.55 3.64 -19.38
C LYS A 245 12.33 2.38 -19.76
N SER A 246 13.28 2.53 -20.67
CA SER A 246 14.24 1.50 -21.10
C SER A 246 15.11 1.03 -19.94
N ASP A 247 15.25 -0.29 -19.81
CA ASP A 247 15.87 -1.01 -18.67
C ASP A 247 17.42 -0.93 -18.56
N ASP A 248 18.07 0.05 -19.18
CA ASP A 248 19.52 0.24 -19.05
C ASP A 248 19.84 1.21 -17.90
N THR A 249 19.58 0.78 -16.67
CA THR A 249 19.85 1.59 -15.47
C THR A 249 21.11 1.10 -14.76
N SER A 250 22.10 1.97 -14.58
CA SER A 250 23.37 1.63 -13.92
C SER A 250 23.17 1.33 -12.42
N ALA A 251 24.08 0.58 -11.80
CA ALA A 251 23.97 0.18 -10.39
C ALA A 251 23.83 1.38 -9.42
N ASN A 252 24.44 2.52 -9.73
CA ASN A 252 24.34 3.74 -8.92
C ASN A 252 22.98 4.43 -9.06
N GLU A 253 22.36 4.37 -10.24
CA GLU A 253 21.02 4.92 -10.47
C GLU A 253 19.94 4.07 -9.79
N LEU A 254 20.14 2.75 -9.73
CA LEU A 254 19.28 1.83 -8.97
C LEU A 254 19.33 2.13 -7.46
N THR A 255 20.51 2.38 -6.90
CA THR A 255 20.63 2.76 -5.49
C THR A 255 19.98 4.11 -5.19
N LEU A 256 20.14 5.10 -6.08
CA LEU A 256 19.50 6.41 -5.93
C LEU A 256 17.97 6.29 -6.02
N PHE A 257 17.46 5.43 -6.90
CA PHE A 257 16.04 5.16 -7.04
C PHE A 257 15.46 4.50 -5.78
N GLU A 258 16.14 3.52 -5.20
CA GLU A 258 15.75 2.90 -3.93
C GLU A 258 15.76 3.90 -2.77
N GLU A 259 16.77 4.77 -2.70
CA GLU A 259 16.79 5.87 -1.73
C GLU A 259 15.56 6.77 -1.90
N GLN A 260 15.26 7.22 -3.12
CA GLN A 260 14.10 8.08 -3.40
C GLN A 260 12.77 7.42 -3.03
N LEU A 261 12.61 6.12 -3.29
CA LEU A 261 11.44 5.35 -2.87
C LEU A 261 11.28 5.34 -1.35
N ASN A 262 12.38 5.20 -0.61
CA ASN A 262 12.36 5.26 0.85
C ASN A 262 11.94 6.66 1.34
N TYR A 263 12.46 7.74 0.74
CA TYR A 263 12.05 9.12 1.08
C TYR A 263 10.54 9.32 0.85
N ASN A 264 10.03 8.90 -0.31
CA ASN A 264 8.61 8.99 -0.63
C ASN A 264 7.75 8.16 0.33
N THR A 265 8.21 6.96 0.71
CA THR A 265 7.51 6.08 1.64
C THR A 265 7.39 6.73 3.02
N VAL A 266 8.49 7.26 3.57
CA VAL A 266 8.49 7.93 4.88
C VAL A 266 7.59 9.16 4.85
N HIS A 267 7.70 9.99 3.81
CA HIS A 267 6.84 11.16 3.64
C HIS A 267 5.35 10.76 3.65
N GLN A 268 4.95 9.81 2.81
CA GLN A 268 3.55 9.38 2.70
C GLN A 268 3.02 8.71 3.95
N LEU A 269 3.87 7.95 4.65
CA LEU A 269 3.49 7.28 5.90
C LEU A 269 3.22 8.31 7.01
N ILE A 270 4.08 9.32 7.15
CA ILE A 270 3.88 10.42 8.10
C ILE A 270 2.66 11.25 7.71
N TYR A 271 2.47 11.55 6.43
CA TYR A 271 1.30 12.26 5.95
C TYR A 271 0.00 11.51 6.30
N ALA A 272 -0.06 10.21 6.00
CA ALA A 272 -1.20 9.36 6.35
C ALA A 272 -1.44 9.31 7.87
N MET A 273 -0.38 9.29 8.67
CA MET A 273 -0.47 9.38 10.14
C MET A 273 -1.08 10.70 10.58
N CYS A 274 -0.64 11.83 10.02
CA CYS A 274 -1.20 13.15 10.35
C CYS A 274 -2.69 13.23 9.97
N ARG A 275 -3.08 12.68 8.82
CA ARG A 275 -4.50 12.61 8.40
C ARG A 275 -5.33 11.76 9.36
N TYR A 276 -4.81 10.60 9.78
CA TYR A 276 -5.48 9.77 10.78
C TYR A 276 -5.61 10.49 12.13
N MET A 277 -4.59 11.25 12.55
CA MET A 277 -4.60 12.03 13.80
C MET A 277 -5.68 13.13 13.79
N ILE A 278 -5.97 13.72 12.63
CA ILE A 278 -7.08 14.68 12.46
C ILE A 278 -8.43 14.00 12.72
N ASP A 279 -8.65 12.81 12.18
CA ASP A 279 -9.92 12.08 12.26
C ASP A 279 -10.08 11.23 13.53
N CYS A 280 -9.03 11.14 14.36
CA CYS A 280 -8.98 10.24 15.51
C CYS A 280 -9.96 10.64 16.61
N LYS A 281 -10.77 9.68 17.10
CA LYS A 281 -11.78 9.93 18.13
C LYS A 281 -11.16 10.22 19.50
N LYS A 282 -11.85 11.05 20.29
CA LYS A 282 -11.42 11.50 21.63
C LYS A 282 -11.02 10.36 22.58
N GLU A 283 -11.74 9.24 22.57
CA GLU A 283 -11.47 8.08 23.44
C GLU A 283 -10.16 7.35 23.13
N GLU A 284 -9.72 7.35 21.85
CA GLU A 284 -8.45 6.70 21.46
C GLU A 284 -7.24 7.56 21.91
N ILE A 285 -7.41 8.88 21.96
CA ILE A 285 -6.36 9.88 22.28
C ILE A 285 -6.06 9.94 23.77
N THR A 286 -7.06 9.79 24.64
CA THR A 286 -6.86 9.76 26.10
C THR A 286 -6.17 8.47 26.55
N SER A 287 -6.01 7.47 25.67
CA SER A 287 -5.32 6.25 26.03
C SER A 287 -3.81 6.52 26.20
N SER A 288 -3.27 6.22 27.39
CA SER A 288 -1.83 6.23 27.65
C SER A 288 -1.05 5.37 26.63
N LYS A 289 -1.69 4.34 26.08
CA LYS A 289 -1.14 3.50 25.01
C LYS A 289 -0.92 4.29 23.71
N PHE A 290 -1.86 5.15 23.33
CA PHE A 290 -1.73 5.99 22.14
C PHE A 290 -0.51 6.90 22.25
N PHE A 291 -0.41 7.66 23.35
CA PHE A 291 0.70 8.59 23.53
C PHE A 291 2.05 7.88 23.56
N ARG A 292 2.14 6.70 24.22
CA ARG A 292 3.37 5.89 24.21
C ARG A 292 3.76 5.37 22.83
N VAL A 293 2.80 4.93 22.03
CA VAL A 293 3.07 4.48 20.64
C VAL A 293 3.53 5.66 19.79
N PHE A 294 2.87 6.82 19.93
CA PHE A 294 3.25 8.06 19.25
C PHE A 294 4.67 8.51 19.66
N LEU A 295 4.99 8.51 20.95
CA LEU A 295 6.34 8.82 21.45
C LEU A 295 7.39 7.83 20.92
N HIS A 296 7.08 6.54 20.88
CA HIS A 296 7.97 5.53 20.33
C HIS A 296 8.26 5.77 18.83
N GLN A 297 7.26 6.20 18.06
CA GLN A 297 7.46 6.58 16.65
C GLN A 297 8.33 7.82 16.52
N PHE A 298 8.12 8.83 17.36
CA PHE A 298 8.96 10.02 17.40
C PHE A 298 10.40 9.70 17.83
N GLN A 299 10.57 8.76 18.75
CA GLN A 299 11.86 8.25 19.15
C GLN A 299 12.54 7.51 17.99
N SER A 300 11.81 6.68 17.25
CA SER A 300 12.37 5.91 16.14
C SER A 300 12.76 6.76 14.93
N ILE A 301 12.02 7.84 14.63
CA ILE A 301 12.20 8.64 13.41
C ILE A 301 12.97 9.92 13.69
N PHE A 302 12.64 10.62 14.78
CA PHE A 302 13.23 11.91 15.12
C PHE A 302 14.32 11.82 16.17
N SER A 303 14.62 10.61 16.67
CA SER A 303 15.56 10.40 17.77
C SER A 303 15.21 11.24 19.01
N TYR A 304 13.92 11.32 19.32
CA TYR A 304 13.42 11.95 20.54
C TYR A 304 13.67 11.05 21.76
N SER A 305 14.22 11.60 22.84
CA SER A 305 14.40 10.87 24.10
C SER A 305 13.24 11.13 25.06
N GLU A 306 12.41 10.11 25.32
CA GLU A 306 11.31 10.21 26.29
C GLU A 306 11.81 10.55 27.71
N HIS A 307 12.99 10.06 28.09
CA HIS A 307 13.55 10.28 29.43
C HIS A 307 14.02 11.71 29.68
N MET A 308 14.51 12.38 28.63
CA MET A 308 15.13 13.69 28.77
C MET A 308 14.32 14.81 28.12
N SER A 309 13.21 14.46 27.45
CA SER A 309 12.33 15.38 26.73
C SER A 309 13.03 16.28 25.72
N TYR A 310 14.17 15.85 25.15
CA TYR A 310 14.90 16.56 24.10
C TYR A 310 15.31 15.63 22.95
N PHE A 311 15.59 16.23 21.78
CA PHE A 311 16.05 15.52 20.59
C PHE A 311 17.54 15.20 20.69
N THR A 312 17.93 13.93 20.52
CA THR A 312 19.35 13.54 20.58
C THR A 312 20.12 13.86 19.30
N CYS A 313 19.44 14.34 18.26
CA CYS A 313 20.03 14.73 16.98
C CYS A 313 20.33 16.23 16.93
N THR A 314 21.34 16.61 16.13
CA THR A 314 21.64 18.03 15.90
C THR A 314 20.51 18.71 15.12
N PRO A 315 20.25 20.01 15.34
CA PRO A 315 19.21 20.74 14.60
C PRO A 315 19.38 20.70 13.07
N ALA A 316 20.61 20.60 12.56
CA ALA A 316 20.87 20.49 11.13
C ALA A 316 20.34 19.17 10.53
N VAL A 317 20.57 18.05 11.21
CA VAL A 317 20.07 16.71 10.81
C VAL A 317 18.55 16.63 10.98
N LEU A 318 18.03 17.29 12.00
CA LEU A 318 16.61 17.33 12.27
C LEU A 318 15.85 18.07 11.14
N ARG A 319 16.39 19.20 10.66
CA ARG A 319 15.82 19.99 9.55
C ARG A 319 15.92 19.29 8.19
N SER A 320 16.89 18.39 8.00
CA SER A 320 16.98 17.59 6.77
C SER A 320 16.11 16.33 6.80
N CYS A 321 15.47 16.01 7.93
CA CYS A 321 14.57 14.87 8.04
C CYS A 321 13.23 15.16 7.37
N ILE A 322 12.92 14.43 6.30
CA ILE A 322 11.67 14.60 5.56
C ILE A 322 10.44 14.35 6.44
N GLY A 323 10.50 13.36 7.33
CA GLY A 323 9.39 13.03 8.22
C GLY A 323 9.02 14.19 9.13
N LEU A 324 9.99 14.97 9.59
CA LEU A 324 9.72 16.07 10.51
C LEU A 324 9.13 17.24 9.74
N SER A 325 9.70 17.57 8.59
CA SER A 325 9.17 18.62 7.72
C SER A 325 7.72 18.32 7.33
N THR A 326 7.38 17.08 6.95
CA THR A 326 6.00 16.68 6.68
C THR A 326 5.10 16.79 7.91
N PHE A 327 5.58 16.38 9.08
CA PHE A 327 4.81 16.49 10.32
C PHE A 327 4.52 17.95 10.69
N LEU A 328 5.54 18.82 10.67
CA LEU A 328 5.40 20.24 10.97
C LEU A 328 4.45 20.95 9.99
N LEU A 329 4.49 20.60 8.70
CA LEU A 329 3.57 21.14 7.70
C LEU A 329 2.11 20.79 7.99
N ASN A 330 1.85 19.61 8.57
CA ASN A 330 0.49 19.15 8.89
C ASN A 330 0.07 19.46 10.34
N LEU A 331 0.99 19.97 11.17
CA LEU A 331 0.71 20.26 12.56
C LEU A 331 -0.41 21.29 12.76
N PRO A 332 -0.46 22.43 12.04
CA PRO A 332 -1.57 23.39 12.20
C PRO A 332 -2.94 22.73 12.01
N LEU A 333 -3.06 21.86 10.98
CA LEU A 333 -4.30 21.12 10.72
C LEU A 333 -4.66 20.16 11.87
N ILE A 334 -3.67 19.49 12.47
CA ILE A 334 -3.89 18.62 13.64
C ILE A 334 -4.37 19.44 14.84
N LEU A 335 -3.75 20.60 15.08
CA LEU A 335 -4.13 21.48 16.19
C LEU A 335 -5.57 21.98 16.01
N ASP A 336 -5.91 22.47 14.82
CA ASP A 336 -7.23 23.05 14.53
C ASP A 336 -8.37 22.02 14.64
N HIS A 337 -8.17 20.82 14.07
CA HIS A 337 -9.23 19.81 14.03
C HIS A 337 -9.27 18.93 15.29
N ASN A 338 -8.16 18.78 16.00
CA ASN A 338 -8.06 17.89 17.15
C ASN A 338 -7.30 18.54 18.32
N MET A 339 -7.90 19.58 18.91
CA MET A 339 -7.34 20.35 20.03
C MET A 339 -6.86 19.50 21.21
N ASN A 340 -7.53 18.38 21.50
CA ASN A 340 -7.14 17.47 22.60
C ASN A 340 -5.79 16.81 22.31
N LEU A 341 -5.63 16.30 21.10
CA LEU A 341 -4.38 15.75 20.64
C LEU A 341 -3.31 16.84 20.52
N GLY A 342 -3.71 18.02 20.05
CA GLY A 342 -2.86 19.20 19.97
C GLY A 342 -2.24 19.57 21.31
N ASN A 343 -3.04 19.65 22.38
CA ASN A 343 -2.53 19.96 23.73
C ASN A 343 -1.49 18.97 24.24
N VAL A 344 -1.58 17.70 23.82
CA VAL A 344 -0.63 16.65 24.20
C VAL A 344 0.68 16.77 23.40
N ILE A 345 0.60 17.16 22.13
CA ILE A 345 1.74 17.24 21.21
C ILE A 345 2.47 18.59 21.30
N LEU A 346 1.75 19.67 21.59
CA LEU A 346 2.26 21.04 21.55
C LEU A 346 3.51 21.24 22.43
N PRO A 347 3.59 20.74 23.68
CA PRO A 347 4.79 20.87 24.50
C PRO A 347 6.02 20.22 23.86
N MET A 348 5.84 19.09 23.18
CA MET A 348 6.92 18.42 22.47
C MET A 348 7.36 19.22 21.25
N VAL A 349 6.44 19.76 20.46
CA VAL A 349 6.81 20.57 19.28
C VAL A 349 7.46 21.88 19.69
N LEU A 350 7.01 22.50 20.77
CA LEU A 350 7.66 23.71 21.30
C LEU A 350 9.10 23.46 21.78
N SER A 351 9.46 22.23 22.15
CA SER A 351 10.86 21.87 22.44
C SER A 351 11.74 21.77 21.18
N LEU A 352 11.13 21.75 19.99
CA LEU A 352 11.79 21.62 18.69
C LEU A 352 11.98 22.98 17.99
N LEU A 353 11.14 23.96 18.31
CA LEU A 353 11.24 25.37 17.90
C LEU A 353 12.17 26.13 18.83
#